data_AF-A0A7G9GB69-F1
#
_entry.id   AF-A0A7G9GB69-F1
#
_cell.length_a   1.000
_cell.length_b   1.000
_cell.length_c   1.000
_cell.angle_alpha   90.00
_cell.angle_beta   90.00
_cell.angle_gamma   90.00
#
_symmetry.space_group_name_H-M   'P 1'
#
loop_
_entity.id
_entity.type
_entity.pdbx_description
1 polymer ?
#
loop_
_entity_poly.entity_id
_entity_poly.type
_entity_poly.pdbx_seq_one_letter_code
_entity_poly.pdbx_strand_id
1 'polypeptide(L)'
;MQIDYTLVMDFARPKKSYSILIAEGDQRSRVLKVVLMNNGKAMDLSDVQTATIKAVKPDEAIVFGDGTIETDGTGNPTNVVSYVLPADLSDVVGRTSVTVTLVSEAAERITTPEFYVIVGNQLYNENDYVSESDLTGFQDLLNRALAAVKKAEQLAVSLPCPYALSVVLGNTTYTYDGSAAVTVELTDGNNLSY
;
A
#
# COMPACT_ATOMS: atom_id res chain seq x y z
N MET A 1 -8.69 -17.29 11.86
CA MET A 1 -8.98 -16.99 13.29
C MET A 1 -10.10 -15.98 13.31
N GLN A 2 -11.24 -16.31 13.93
CA GLN A 2 -12.40 -15.41 14.05
C GLN A 2 -12.68 -15.13 15.52
N ILE A 3 -12.92 -13.86 15.85
CA ILE A 3 -13.24 -13.40 17.20
C ILE A 3 -14.61 -12.74 17.17
N ASP A 4 -15.49 -13.22 18.03
CA ASP A 4 -16.88 -12.75 18.14
C ASP A 4 -16.99 -11.60 19.15
N TYR A 5 -17.59 -10.48 18.73
CA TYR A 5 -18.01 -9.39 19.60
C TYR A 5 -19.51 -9.40 19.75
N THR A 6 -19.99 -9.70 20.97
CA THR A 6 -21.43 -9.77 21.24
C THR A 6 -21.95 -8.45 21.83
N LEU A 7 -22.90 -7.82 21.14
CA LEU A 7 -23.61 -6.63 21.60
C LEU A 7 -25.07 -6.98 21.89
N VAL A 8 -25.49 -6.85 23.16
CA VAL A 8 -26.89 -7.09 23.55
C VAL A 8 -27.66 -5.77 23.55
N MET A 9 -28.43 -5.54 22.50
CA MET A 9 -29.19 -4.31 22.27
C MET A 9 -30.66 -4.48 22.62
N ASP A 10 -31.17 -3.62 23.50
CA ASP A 10 -32.58 -3.59 23.85
C ASP A 10 -33.25 -2.33 23.28
N PHE A 11 -34.23 -2.51 22.40
CA PHE A 11 -34.99 -1.43 21.78
C PHE A 11 -35.79 -0.61 22.81
N ALA A 12 -36.13 -1.17 23.97
CA ALA A 12 -36.76 -0.43 25.06
C ALA A 12 -35.78 0.48 25.81
N ARG A 13 -34.46 0.36 25.56
CA ARG A 13 -33.41 1.14 26.22
C ARG A 13 -32.52 1.85 25.18
N PRO A 14 -33.07 2.78 24.39
CA PRO A 14 -32.38 3.37 23.24
C PRO A 14 -31.19 4.28 23.62
N LYS A 15 -31.09 4.70 24.88
CA LYS A 15 -30.00 5.58 25.36
C LYS A 15 -28.73 4.82 25.74
N LYS A 16 -28.73 3.49 25.67
CA LYS A 16 -27.55 2.69 25.98
C LYS A 16 -26.60 2.73 24.78
N SER A 17 -25.39 3.26 25.01
CA SER A 17 -24.34 3.29 24.00
C SER A 17 -23.56 1.97 24.00
N TYR A 18 -23.16 1.53 22.81
CA TYR A 18 -22.34 0.34 22.61
C TYR A 18 -21.13 0.71 21.77
N SER A 19 -19.97 0.19 22.14
CA SER A 19 -18.74 0.35 21.35
C SER A 19 -17.93 -0.94 21.34
N ILE A 20 -17.27 -1.20 20.22
CA ILE A 20 -16.26 -2.25 20.09
C ILE A 20 -14.95 -1.64 19.63
N LEU A 21 -13.84 -2.26 20.00
CA LEU A 21 -12.50 -1.83 19.63
C LEU A 21 -11.88 -2.87 18.71
N ILE A 22 -11.40 -2.43 17.55
CA ILE A 22 -10.67 -3.26 16.58
C ILE A 22 -9.34 -2.58 16.23
N ALA A 23 -8.37 -3.36 15.74
CA ALA A 23 -7.13 -2.81 15.24
C ALA A 23 -7.29 -2.43 13.76
N GLU A 24 -6.61 -1.37 13.34
CA GLU A 24 -6.43 -1.06 11.92
C GLU A 24 -5.82 -2.27 11.20
N GLY A 25 -6.31 -2.56 9.99
CA GLY A 25 -5.88 -3.71 9.20
C GLY A 25 -6.45 -5.07 9.63
N ASP A 26 -7.35 -5.15 10.62
CA ASP A 26 -8.08 -6.38 10.94
C ASP A 26 -9.01 -6.80 9.78
N GLN A 27 -8.58 -7.77 8.97
CA GLN A 27 -9.35 -8.24 7.81
C GLN A 27 -10.12 -9.53 8.11
N ARG A 28 -11.46 -9.46 8.08
CA ARG A 28 -12.38 -10.62 8.19
C ARG A 28 -12.13 -11.52 9.41
N SER A 29 -11.41 -11.01 10.40
CA SER A 29 -11.03 -11.70 11.63
C SER A 29 -12.03 -11.44 12.76
N ARG A 30 -12.87 -10.41 12.61
CA ARG A 30 -13.83 -9.97 13.64
C ARG A 30 -15.26 -10.18 13.15
N VAL A 31 -16.09 -10.79 14.00
CA VAL A 31 -17.50 -11.00 13.75
C VAL A 31 -18.29 -10.23 14.79
N LEU A 32 -19.15 -9.32 14.34
CA LEU A 32 -20.11 -8.65 15.18
C LEU A 32 -21.34 -9.53 15.34
N LYS A 33 -21.77 -9.78 16.58
CA LYS A 33 -23.01 -10.47 16.92
C LYS A 33 -23.92 -9.52 17.69
N VAL A 34 -24.98 -9.05 17.04
CA VAL A 34 -25.96 -8.16 17.65
C VAL A 34 -27.15 -8.98 18.13
N VAL A 35 -27.26 -9.13 19.45
CA VAL A 35 -28.39 -9.79 20.11
C VAL A 35 -29.49 -8.76 20.32
N LEU A 36 -30.63 -8.96 19.67
CA LEU A 36 -31.74 -8.03 19.64
C LEU A 36 -32.78 -8.40 20.70
N MET A 37 -33.11 -7.42 21.55
CA MET A 37 -34.03 -7.56 22.66
C MET A 37 -35.10 -6.48 22.60
N ASN A 38 -36.29 -6.78 23.11
CA ASN A 38 -37.35 -5.81 23.32
C ASN A 38 -37.88 -5.94 24.75
N ASN A 39 -37.62 -4.93 25.58
CA ASN A 39 -38.04 -4.86 26.97
C ASN A 39 -37.58 -6.09 27.78
N GLY A 40 -36.29 -6.43 27.64
CA GLY A 40 -35.67 -7.57 28.30
C GLY A 40 -36.02 -8.96 27.75
N LYS A 41 -36.86 -9.06 26.70
CA LYS A 41 -37.16 -10.33 26.02
C LYS A 41 -36.46 -10.42 24.67
N ALA A 42 -36.14 -11.63 24.22
CA ALA A 42 -35.63 -11.84 22.86
C ALA A 42 -36.64 -11.30 21.84
N MET A 43 -36.14 -10.54 20.86
CA MET A 43 -36.97 -10.09 19.75
C MET A 43 -37.28 -11.28 18.83
N ASP A 44 -38.53 -11.38 18.40
CA ASP A 44 -38.92 -12.35 17.37
C ASP A 44 -38.47 -11.86 16.00
N LEU A 45 -37.66 -12.65 15.31
CA LEU A 45 -37.14 -12.36 13.97
C LEU A 45 -37.70 -13.31 12.90
N SER A 46 -38.73 -14.11 13.22
CA SER A 46 -39.32 -15.08 12.29
C SER A 46 -39.83 -14.45 11.00
N ASP A 47 -40.43 -13.26 11.09
CA ASP A 47 -40.98 -12.51 9.94
C ASP A 47 -39.95 -11.57 9.27
N VAL A 48 -38.69 -11.56 9.74
CA VAL A 48 -37.64 -10.68 9.21
C VAL A 48 -36.98 -11.32 8.00
N GLN A 49 -37.07 -10.65 6.85
CA GLN A 49 -36.51 -11.14 5.59
C GLN A 49 -35.05 -10.71 5.40
N THR A 50 -34.72 -9.47 5.77
CA THR A 50 -33.38 -8.94 5.59
C THR A 50 -32.89 -8.17 6.81
N ALA A 51 -31.59 -8.30 7.10
CA ALA A 51 -30.87 -7.48 8.04
C ALA A 51 -29.73 -6.79 7.29
N THR A 52 -29.66 -5.48 7.36
CA THR A 52 -28.64 -4.67 6.67
C THR A 52 -27.88 -3.84 7.68
N ILE A 53 -26.57 -3.79 7.53
CA ILE A 53 -25.67 -2.97 8.33
C ILE A 53 -25.30 -1.75 7.49
N LYS A 54 -25.44 -0.58 8.11
CA LYS A 54 -24.91 0.67 7.56
C LYS A 54 -23.93 1.26 8.55
N ALA A 55 -22.75 1.58 8.05
CA ALA A 55 -21.69 2.24 8.79
C ALA A 55 -21.27 3.53 8.09
N VAL A 56 -20.99 4.56 8.88
CA VAL A 56 -20.45 5.84 8.44
C VAL A 56 -19.10 6.01 9.12
N LYS A 57 -18.05 6.00 8.31
CA LYS A 57 -16.67 6.10 8.75
C LYS A 57 -16.29 7.56 9.12
N PRO A 58 -15.15 7.77 9.79
CA PRO A 58 -14.66 9.11 10.13
C PRO A 58 -14.40 10.01 8.91
N ASP A 59 -14.09 9.42 7.76
CA ASP A 59 -13.89 10.09 6.47
C ASP A 59 -15.20 10.32 5.68
N GLU A 60 -16.35 10.12 6.34
CA GLU A 60 -17.71 10.21 5.78
C GLU A 60 -18.05 9.13 4.73
N ALA A 61 -17.13 8.21 4.44
CA ALA A 61 -17.42 7.10 3.56
C ALA A 61 -18.44 6.15 4.20
N ILE A 62 -19.36 5.66 3.38
CA ILE A 62 -20.44 4.76 3.82
C ILE A 62 -20.07 3.33 3.45
N VAL A 63 -20.07 2.46 4.44
CA VAL A 63 -19.96 1.01 4.25
C VAL A 63 -21.34 0.40 4.45
N PHE A 64 -21.78 -0.37 3.46
CA PHE A 64 -23.04 -1.12 3.51
C PHE A 64 -22.72 -2.61 3.44
N GLY A 65 -23.45 -3.41 4.20
CA GLY A 65 -23.30 -4.86 4.19
C GLY A 65 -24.54 -5.58 4.66
N ASP A 66 -24.65 -6.85 4.28
CA ASP A 66 -25.76 -7.70 4.69
C ASP A 66 -25.42 -8.46 5.96
N GLY A 67 -26.30 -8.37 6.94
CA GLY A 67 -26.26 -9.14 8.17
C GLY A 67 -26.90 -10.50 7.98
N THR A 68 -26.34 -11.51 8.63
CA THR A 68 -26.91 -12.86 8.63
C THR A 68 -27.67 -13.07 9.94
N ILE A 69 -28.97 -13.33 9.84
CA ILE A 69 -29.79 -13.75 10.98
C ILE A 69 -29.38 -15.17 11.34
N GLU A 70 -28.86 -15.38 12.55
CA GLU A 70 -28.43 -16.70 12.99
C GLU A 70 -29.65 -17.60 13.23
N THR A 71 -29.55 -18.87 12.87
CA THR A 71 -30.59 -19.87 13.13
C THR A 71 -30.17 -20.80 14.26
N ASP A 72 -31.15 -21.30 15.01
CA ASP A 72 -30.90 -22.34 16.01
C ASP A 72 -30.62 -23.70 15.35
N GLY A 73 -30.36 -24.73 16.18
CA GLY A 73 -30.10 -26.10 15.69
C GLY A 73 -31.29 -26.77 14.99
N THR A 74 -32.46 -26.13 14.98
CA THR A 74 -33.67 -26.59 14.28
C THR A 74 -33.97 -25.77 13.02
N GLY A 75 -33.14 -24.78 12.70
CA GLY A 75 -33.27 -23.92 11.53
C GLY A 75 -34.20 -22.71 11.73
N ASN A 76 -34.67 -22.46 12.96
CA ASN A 76 -35.51 -21.29 13.24
C ASN A 76 -34.63 -20.06 13.47
N PRO A 77 -35.02 -18.86 12.98
CA PRO A 77 -34.32 -17.62 13.28
C PRO A 77 -34.21 -17.37 14.79
N THR A 78 -32.99 -17.11 15.24
CA THR A 78 -32.71 -16.60 16.59
C THR A 78 -32.84 -15.08 16.59
N ASN A 79 -32.68 -14.45 17.76
CA ASN A 79 -32.66 -13.00 17.89
C ASN A 79 -31.27 -12.39 17.64
N VAL A 80 -30.36 -13.10 16.97
CA VAL A 80 -28.97 -12.67 16.76
C VAL A 80 -28.74 -12.36 15.29
N VAL A 81 -28.21 -11.17 15.01
CA VAL A 81 -27.71 -10.78 13.69
C VAL A 81 -26.19 -10.80 13.73
N SER A 82 -25.58 -11.62 12.87
CA SER A 82 -24.13 -11.71 12.72
C SER A 82 -23.66 -10.91 11.50
N TYR A 83 -22.51 -10.28 11.62
CA TYR A 83 -21.88 -9.52 10.54
C TYR A 83 -20.37 -9.64 10.62
N VAL A 84 -19.75 -10.20 9.59
CA VAL A 84 -18.29 -10.25 9.49
C VAL A 84 -17.80 -8.87 9.10
N LEU A 85 -16.97 -8.25 9.93
CA LEU A 85 -16.46 -6.91 9.65
C LEU A 85 -15.56 -6.94 8.40
N PRO A 86 -15.91 -6.18 7.33
CA PRO A 86 -15.09 -6.07 6.14
C PRO A 86 -13.81 -5.27 6.41
N ALA A 87 -12.79 -5.48 5.56
CA ALA A 87 -11.53 -4.74 5.63
C ALA A 87 -11.74 -3.22 5.58
N ASP A 88 -12.69 -2.78 4.75
CA ASP A 88 -13.10 -1.38 4.54
C ASP A 88 -13.60 -0.69 5.82
N LEU A 89 -13.90 -1.42 6.90
CA LEU A 89 -14.24 -0.83 8.20
C LEU A 89 -13.03 -0.64 9.13
N SER A 90 -11.90 -1.25 8.80
CA SER A 90 -10.66 -1.24 9.59
C SER A 90 -9.54 -0.43 8.93
N ASP A 91 -9.81 0.19 7.78
CA ASP A 91 -8.84 0.91 6.96
C ASP A 91 -8.63 2.37 7.40
N VAL A 92 -9.58 2.93 8.15
CA VAL A 92 -9.54 4.31 8.64
C VAL A 92 -9.63 4.30 10.15
N VAL A 93 -8.59 4.84 10.79
CA VAL A 93 -8.52 5.02 12.24
C VAL A 93 -9.59 6.01 12.70
N GLY A 94 -10.28 5.67 13.79
CA GLY A 94 -11.25 6.55 14.43
C GLY A 94 -12.57 5.86 14.76
N ARG A 95 -13.60 6.68 14.99
CA ARG A 95 -14.92 6.22 15.42
C ARG A 95 -15.87 6.11 14.22
N THR A 96 -16.20 4.90 13.85
CA THR A 96 -17.23 4.59 12.86
C THR A 96 -18.58 4.42 13.55
N SER A 97 -19.58 5.16 13.07
CA SER A 97 -20.97 5.07 13.51
C SER A 97 -21.70 3.98 12.76
N VAL A 98 -22.39 3.07 13.45
CA VAL A 98 -23.04 1.89 12.85
C VAL A 98 -24.48 1.74 13.32
N THR A 99 -25.33 1.30 12.41
CA THR A 99 -26.72 0.91 12.67
C THR A 99 -27.05 -0.39 11.95
N VAL A 100 -27.95 -1.18 12.53
CA VAL A 100 -28.55 -2.34 11.88
C VAL A 100 -30.01 -2.02 11.59
N THR A 101 -30.43 -2.26 10.36
CA THR A 101 -31.81 -2.11 9.92
C THR A 101 -32.36 -3.48 9.55
N LEU A 102 -33.53 -3.80 10.10
CA LEU A 102 -34.27 -5.02 9.82
C LEU A 102 -35.48 -4.67 8.97
N VAL A 103 -35.79 -5.51 7.99
CA VAL A 103 -36.98 -5.37 7.13
C VAL A 103 -37.77 -6.68 7.16
N SER A 104 -39.05 -6.59 7.51
CA SER A 104 -39.97 -7.74 7.52
C SER A 104 -40.52 -8.07 6.14
N GLU A 105 -41.13 -9.24 5.99
CA GLU A 105 -41.86 -9.62 4.77
C GLU A 105 -42.99 -8.64 4.44
N ALA A 106 -43.61 -8.04 5.45
CA ALA A 106 -44.63 -6.99 5.31
C ALA A 106 -44.06 -5.60 4.99
N ALA A 107 -42.76 -5.51 4.67
CA ALA A 107 -42.03 -4.25 4.43
C ALA A 107 -42.01 -3.28 5.62
N GLU A 108 -42.22 -3.80 6.84
CA GLU A 108 -42.02 -3.01 8.06
C GLU A 108 -40.53 -2.90 8.35
N ARG A 109 -40.10 -1.74 8.83
CA ARG A 109 -38.69 -1.44 9.05
C ARG A 109 -38.43 -0.97 10.46
N ILE A 110 -37.42 -1.55 11.10
CA ILE A 110 -36.90 -1.09 12.39
C ILE A 110 -35.38 -0.96 12.33
N THR A 111 -34.84 0.09 12.94
CA THR A 111 -33.40 0.35 13.00
C THR A 111 -32.94 0.38 14.45
N THR A 112 -31.83 -0.30 14.74
CA THR A 112 -31.23 -0.30 16.08
C THR A 112 -30.76 1.09 16.49
N PRO A 113 -30.61 1.35 17.80
CA PRO A 113 -29.81 2.47 18.26
C PRO A 113 -28.41 2.46 17.63
N GLU A 114 -27.83 3.65 17.48
CA GLU A 114 -26.46 3.80 16.99
C GLU A 114 -25.46 3.16 17.97
N PHE A 115 -24.48 2.46 17.41
CA PHE A 115 -23.32 1.95 18.13
C PHE A 115 -22.04 2.24 17.35
N TYR A 116 -20.90 2.04 18.00
CA TYR A 116 -19.63 2.49 17.46
C TYR A 116 -18.63 1.35 17.26
N VAL A 117 -17.94 1.37 16.13
CA VAL A 117 -16.72 0.59 15.91
C VAL A 117 -15.56 1.57 16.00
N ILE A 118 -14.67 1.36 16.96
CA ILE A 118 -13.50 2.20 17.18
C ILE A 118 -12.29 1.47 16.63
N VAL A 119 -11.74 1.99 15.55
CA VAL A 119 -10.51 1.49 14.94
C VAL A 119 -9.33 2.18 15.61
N GLY A 120 -8.51 1.40 16.32
CA GLY A 120 -7.26 1.86 16.88
C GLY A 120 -6.14 1.84 15.84
N ASN A 121 -5.23 2.81 15.92
CA ASN A 121 -4.03 2.86 15.09
C ASN A 121 -3.17 1.60 15.28
N GLN A 122 -2.56 1.10 14.22
CA GLN A 122 -1.44 0.18 14.38
C GLN A 122 -0.30 0.88 15.13
N LEU A 123 0.45 0.14 15.95
CA LEU A 123 1.57 0.71 16.71
C LEU A 123 2.67 1.28 15.79
N TYR A 124 2.72 0.83 14.54
CA TYR A 124 3.71 1.20 13.54
C TYR A 124 3.02 1.33 12.19
N ASN A 125 3.23 2.45 11.49
CA ASN A 125 2.84 2.57 10.09
C ASN A 125 3.91 1.86 9.25
N GLU A 126 3.56 0.81 8.52
CA GLU A 126 4.54 0.08 7.71
C GLU A 126 5.18 0.95 6.62
N ASN A 127 4.55 2.07 6.24
CA ASN A 127 5.14 3.04 5.31
C ASN A 127 6.28 3.86 5.93
N ASP A 128 6.39 3.88 7.27
CA ASP A 128 7.51 4.48 7.98
C ASP A 128 8.73 3.54 8.05
N TYR A 129 8.64 2.31 7.50
CA TYR A 129 9.81 1.48 7.21
C TYR A 129 10.60 2.04 6.03
N VAL A 130 10.97 3.32 6.09
CA VAL A 130 12.06 3.83 5.26
C VAL A 130 13.33 3.40 5.96
N SER A 131 13.90 2.28 5.50
CA SER A 131 15.28 1.91 5.84
C SER A 131 16.20 3.02 5.30
N GLU A 132 16.47 4.05 6.11
CA GLU A 132 17.39 5.15 5.75
C GLU A 132 18.77 4.61 5.35
N SER A 133 19.12 3.42 5.85
CA SER A 133 20.28 2.62 5.49
C SER A 133 20.35 2.31 3.98
N ASP A 134 19.23 1.92 3.36
CA ASP A 134 19.25 1.41 1.98
C ASP A 134 19.36 2.54 0.96
N LEU A 135 18.74 3.69 1.25
CA LEU A 135 18.79 4.85 0.37
C LEU A 135 20.17 5.52 0.42
N THR A 136 20.77 5.62 1.60
CA THR A 136 22.14 6.16 1.77
C THR A 136 23.19 5.24 1.14
N GLY A 137 23.07 3.92 1.30
CA GLY A 137 23.94 2.94 0.65
C GLY A 137 23.84 2.96 -0.89
N PHE A 138 22.63 3.13 -1.43
CA PHE A 138 22.43 3.27 -2.87
C PHE A 138 23.01 4.57 -3.44
N GLN A 139 22.84 5.69 -2.73
CA GLN A 139 23.45 6.96 -3.10
C GLN A 139 24.99 6.90 -3.08
N ASP A 140 25.58 6.25 -2.07
CA ASP A 140 27.04 6.04 -2.02
C ASP A 140 27.55 5.21 -3.21
N LEU A 141 26.85 4.14 -3.55
CA LEU A 141 27.16 3.31 -4.71
C LEU A 141 27.13 4.11 -6.02
N LEU A 142 26.07 4.91 -6.23
CA LEU A 142 25.95 5.77 -7.42
C LEU A 142 27.05 6.82 -7.50
N ASN A 143 27.38 7.46 -6.37
CA ASN A 143 28.45 8.45 -6.31
C ASN A 143 29.83 7.83 -6.62
N ARG A 144 30.09 6.62 -6.11
CA ARG A 144 31.33 5.87 -6.41
C ARG A 144 31.41 5.44 -7.87
N ALA A 145 30.29 4.99 -8.46
CA ALA A 145 30.23 4.65 -9.88
C ALA A 145 30.48 5.88 -10.77
N LEU A 146 29.86 7.02 -10.46
CA LEU A 146 30.08 8.28 -11.19
C LEU A 146 31.55 8.74 -11.12
N ALA A 147 32.18 8.64 -9.95
CA ALA A 147 33.59 8.97 -9.78
C ALA A 147 34.51 8.05 -10.61
N ALA A 148 34.20 6.76 -10.69
CA ALA A 148 34.95 5.81 -11.49
C ALA A 148 34.84 6.10 -13.00
N VAL A 149 33.64 6.44 -13.50
CA VAL A 149 33.42 6.80 -14.91
C VAL A 149 34.20 8.06 -15.27
N LYS A 150 34.10 9.12 -14.46
CA LYS A 150 34.86 10.37 -14.69
C LYS A 150 36.38 10.12 -14.74
N LYS A 151 36.88 9.24 -13.88
CA LYS A 151 38.31 8.87 -13.88
C LYS A 151 38.70 8.09 -15.14
N ALA A 152 37.84 7.20 -15.62
CA ALA A 152 38.07 6.46 -16.87
C ALA A 152 38.06 7.39 -18.09
N GLU A 153 37.13 8.34 -18.15
CA GLU A 153 37.06 9.35 -19.22
C GLU A 153 38.30 10.25 -19.23
N GLN A 154 38.81 10.67 -18.06
CA GLN A 154 40.06 11.44 -17.96
C GLN A 154 41.27 10.64 -18.46
N LEU A 155 41.34 9.34 -18.18
CA LEU A 155 42.44 8.47 -18.63
C LEU A 155 42.35 8.16 -20.13
N ALA A 156 41.17 8.23 -20.74
CA ALA A 156 41.00 8.02 -22.19
C ALA A 156 41.55 9.18 -23.03
N VAL A 157 41.74 10.38 -22.45
CA VAL A 157 42.11 11.60 -23.20
C VAL A 157 43.62 11.83 -23.29
N SER A 158 44.46 11.21 -22.46
CA SER A 158 45.92 11.30 -22.67
C SER A 158 46.70 10.13 -22.08
N LEU A 159 47.07 9.19 -22.93
CA LEU A 159 48.37 8.56 -22.81
C LEU A 159 49.27 9.19 -23.88
N PRO A 160 50.13 10.17 -23.54
CA PRO A 160 51.11 10.69 -24.48
C PRO A 160 51.96 9.51 -24.96
N CYS A 161 52.13 9.35 -26.28
CA CYS A 161 52.97 8.30 -26.80
C CYS A 161 54.40 8.52 -26.28
N PRO A 162 54.95 7.64 -25.42
CA PRO A 162 56.23 7.88 -24.75
C PRO A 162 57.42 7.88 -25.73
N TYR A 163 57.21 7.42 -26.96
CA TYR A 163 58.21 7.32 -28.01
C TYR A 163 57.67 7.88 -29.33
N ALA A 164 57.44 9.20 -29.38
CA ALA A 164 57.09 9.85 -30.63
C ALA A 164 58.17 9.61 -31.69
N LEU A 165 57.77 9.13 -32.87
CA LEU A 165 58.66 8.90 -34.00
C LEU A 165 58.84 10.21 -34.76
N SER A 166 60.10 10.64 -34.98
CA SER A 166 60.39 11.82 -35.77
C SER A 166 61.29 11.48 -36.95
N VAL A 167 60.93 11.99 -38.14
CA VAL A 167 61.68 11.81 -39.38
C VAL A 167 61.94 13.19 -39.97
N VAL A 168 63.18 13.43 -40.42
CA VAL A 168 63.59 14.69 -41.05
C VAL A 168 63.77 14.46 -42.54
N LEU A 169 63.12 15.30 -43.36
CA LEU A 169 63.23 15.28 -44.82
C LEU A 169 63.51 16.71 -45.30
N GLY A 170 64.70 16.92 -45.89
CA GLY A 170 65.19 18.27 -46.19
C GLY A 170 65.32 19.12 -44.93
N ASN A 171 64.66 20.28 -44.91
CA ASN A 171 64.61 21.20 -43.75
C ASN A 171 63.33 21.05 -42.90
N THR A 172 62.52 20.01 -43.14
CA THR A 172 61.24 19.81 -42.45
C THR A 172 61.29 18.56 -41.59
N THR A 173 60.87 18.70 -40.32
CA THR A 173 60.72 17.59 -39.38
C THR A 173 59.26 17.19 -39.28
N TYR A 174 58.99 15.90 -39.47
CA TYR A 174 57.67 15.30 -39.29
C TYR A 174 57.70 14.47 -38.01
N THR A 175 56.76 14.71 -37.10
CA THR A 175 56.65 14.00 -35.82
C THR A 175 55.30 13.29 -35.75
N TYR A 176 55.32 11.99 -35.48
CA TYR A 176 54.14 11.18 -35.20
C TYR A 176 54.09 10.84 -33.71
N ASP A 177 53.00 11.27 -33.06
CA ASP A 177 52.76 11.10 -31.62
C ASP A 177 51.59 10.15 -31.30
N GLY A 178 51.09 9.41 -32.31
CA GLY A 178 50.00 8.46 -32.15
C GLY A 178 48.58 9.06 -32.25
N SER A 179 48.45 10.38 -32.41
CA SER A 179 47.14 11.05 -32.46
C SER A 179 46.45 10.97 -33.83
N ALA A 180 47.20 11.05 -34.92
CA ALA A 180 46.69 10.96 -36.29
C ALA A 180 47.80 10.52 -37.26
N ALA A 181 47.43 9.85 -38.35
CA ALA A 181 48.38 9.45 -39.39
C ALA A 181 49.08 10.67 -40.00
N VAL A 182 50.41 10.68 -39.99
CA VAL A 182 51.22 11.71 -40.66
C VAL A 182 51.63 11.17 -42.03
N THR A 183 51.10 11.78 -43.09
CA THR A 183 51.47 11.43 -44.46
C THR A 183 52.56 12.37 -44.95
N VAL A 184 53.64 11.80 -45.47
CA VAL A 184 54.69 12.57 -46.15
C VAL A 184 54.61 12.22 -47.64
N GLU A 185 54.23 13.19 -48.46
CA GLU A 185 54.29 13.05 -49.91
C GLU A 185 55.71 13.34 -50.37
N LEU A 186 56.35 12.32 -50.95
CA LEU A 186 57.59 12.51 -51.69
C LEU A 186 57.18 12.92 -53.10
N THR A 187 57.53 14.14 -53.50
CA THR A 187 57.29 14.59 -54.87
C THR A 187 58.22 13.81 -55.79
N ASP A 188 57.68 12.77 -56.44
CA ASP A 188 58.41 11.97 -57.42
C ASP A 188 58.90 12.85 -58.57
N GLY A 189 60.17 13.24 -58.48
CA GLY A 189 60.90 13.99 -59.48
C GLY A 189 62.13 13.21 -59.91
N ASN A 190 61.89 12.12 -60.64
CA ASN A 190 62.83 11.24 -61.36
C ASN A 190 63.39 10.04 -60.60
N ASN A 191 63.28 8.89 -61.27
CA ASN A 191 64.10 7.70 -61.09
C ASN A 191 65.53 8.07 -60.71
N LEU A 192 65.96 7.71 -59.50
CA LEU A 192 67.37 7.52 -59.21
C LEU A 192 67.81 6.26 -59.96
N SER A 193 68.30 6.45 -61.18
CA SER A 193 69.20 5.50 -61.83
C SER A 193 70.63 5.91 -61.51
N TYR A 194 71.38 4.93 -60.99
CA TYR A 194 72.75 4.90 -60.48
C TYR A 194 72.97 5.54 -59.10
#